data_AF-A0A818UPP8-F1
#
_entry.id   AF-A0A818UPP8-F1
#
_cell.length_a   1.000
_cell.length_b   1.000
_cell.length_c   1.000
_cell.angle_alpha   90.00
_cell.angle_beta   90.00
_cell.angle_gamma   90.00
#
_symmetry.space_group_name_H-M   'P 1'
#
loop_
_entity.id
_entity.type
_entity.pdbx_description
1 polymer ?
#
loop_
_entity_poly.entity_id
_entity_poly.type
_entity_poly.pdbx_seq_one_letter_code
_entity_poly.pdbx_strand_id
1 'polypeptide(L)'
;MIPTFQWNSAGITVAGTVGIPGTMANQLYGPMGLALDSSNTLYVADWYNNRVQAWLLGASTGMTVAGDASGTPGSDSNYLNTPADVAVDSNGNIYVADTYNHRVQFWARDASAGTTIAGTGKHIYFQKTYL
;
A
#
# COMPACT_ATOMS: atom_id res chain seq x y z
N MET A 1 16.82 -34.37 -13.07
CA MET A 1 17.14 -33.05 -13.66
C MET A 1 16.48 -31.99 -12.79
N ILE A 2 17.24 -31.00 -12.33
CA ILE A 2 16.73 -29.89 -11.51
C ILE A 2 16.52 -28.71 -12.47
N PRO A 3 15.35 -28.05 -12.52
CA PRO A 3 15.17 -26.88 -13.36
C PRO A 3 16.12 -25.77 -12.92
N THR A 4 16.94 -25.24 -13.82
CA THR A 4 17.71 -24.02 -13.56
C THR A 4 16.77 -22.84 -13.67
N PHE A 5 16.42 -22.26 -12.53
CA PHE A 5 15.69 -21.00 -12.45
C PHE A 5 16.55 -19.89 -13.08
N GLN A 6 16.12 -19.35 -14.22
CA GLN A 6 16.78 -18.23 -14.88
C GLN A 6 15.94 -16.97 -14.71
N TRP A 7 16.51 -15.97 -14.04
CA TRP A 7 15.93 -14.63 -14.02
C TRP A 7 15.95 -14.04 -15.43
N ASN A 8 14.93 -13.25 -15.77
CA ASN A 8 14.96 -12.41 -16.96
C ASN A 8 16.14 -11.42 -16.85
N SER A 9 16.84 -11.19 -17.97
CA SER A 9 17.99 -10.29 -18.00
C SER A 9 17.62 -8.80 -17.94
N ALA A 10 16.32 -8.46 -17.96
CA ALA A 10 15.81 -7.09 -17.90
C ALA A 10 14.56 -7.02 -17.00
N GLY A 11 14.53 -6.01 -16.13
CA GLY A 11 13.34 -5.67 -15.35
C GLY A 11 12.26 -5.04 -16.25
N ILE A 12 10.99 -5.20 -15.83
CA ILE A 12 9.84 -4.55 -16.47
C ILE A 12 9.15 -3.62 -15.48
N THR A 13 8.52 -2.56 -15.98
CA THR A 13 7.64 -1.73 -15.16
C THR A 13 6.29 -2.41 -15.03
N VAL A 14 5.86 -2.64 -13.77
CA VAL A 14 4.57 -3.28 -13.45
C VAL A 14 3.57 -2.34 -12.78
N ALA A 15 4.01 -1.14 -12.38
CA ALA A 15 3.19 -0.08 -11.82
C ALA A 15 3.82 1.30 -12.09
N GLY A 16 2.97 2.31 -12.27
CA GLY A 16 3.38 3.68 -12.58
C GLY A 16 3.75 3.90 -14.06
N THR A 17 3.97 5.17 -14.41
CA THR A 17 4.43 5.58 -15.75
C THR A 17 5.89 6.00 -15.67
N VAL A 18 6.76 5.34 -16.45
CA VAL A 18 8.21 5.57 -16.41
C VAL A 18 8.55 7.04 -16.68
N GLY A 19 9.32 7.64 -15.77
CA GLY A 19 9.83 9.01 -15.91
C GLY A 19 8.79 10.12 -15.69
N ILE A 20 7.55 9.79 -15.32
CA ILE A 20 6.47 10.75 -15.13
C ILE A 20 5.90 10.61 -13.71
N PRO A 21 6.37 11.40 -12.72
CA PRO A 21 5.74 11.46 -11.42
C PRO A 21 4.36 12.13 -11.52
N GLY A 22 3.41 11.72 -10.68
CA GLY A 22 2.11 12.38 -10.61
C GLY A 22 1.08 11.63 -9.77
N THR A 23 -0.13 12.17 -9.74
CA THR A 23 -1.25 11.71 -8.88
C THR A 23 -2.30 10.91 -9.63
N MET A 24 -2.21 10.77 -10.96
CA MET A 24 -3.17 9.98 -11.72
C MET A 24 -3.11 8.49 -11.34
N ALA A 25 -4.15 7.73 -11.66
CA ALA A 25 -4.26 6.31 -11.32
C ALA A 25 -3.17 5.44 -11.98
N ASN A 26 -2.51 5.90 -13.03
CA ASN A 26 -1.36 5.23 -13.68
C ASN A 26 0.00 5.85 -13.30
N GLN A 27 0.04 6.71 -12.29
CA GLN A 27 1.24 7.44 -11.87
C GLN A 27 1.54 7.17 -10.40
N LEU A 28 2.82 7.29 -10.07
CA LEU A 28 3.36 7.20 -8.71
C LEU A 28 4.30 8.39 -8.51
N TYR A 29 4.51 8.81 -7.27
CA TYR A 29 5.48 9.83 -6.92
C TYR A 29 6.28 9.43 -5.67
N GLY A 30 7.53 9.02 -5.91
CA GLY A 30 8.44 8.54 -4.87
C GLY A 30 7.97 7.27 -4.15
N PRO A 31 7.55 6.21 -4.86
CA PRO A 31 7.13 4.98 -4.19
C PRO A 31 8.27 4.41 -3.33
N MET A 32 7.99 4.06 -2.07
CA MET A 32 9.03 3.66 -1.10
C MET A 32 8.97 2.19 -0.66
N GLY A 33 7.77 1.66 -0.48
CA GLY A 33 7.56 0.29 -0.03
C GLY A 33 6.49 -0.41 -0.85
N LEU A 34 6.50 -1.74 -0.83
CA LEU A 34 5.58 -2.55 -1.61
C LEU A 34 5.29 -3.89 -0.95
N ALA A 35 4.13 -4.45 -1.26
CA ALA A 35 3.77 -5.82 -0.95
C ALA A 35 2.99 -6.46 -2.10
N LEU A 36 3.03 -7.79 -2.18
CA LEU A 36 2.27 -8.58 -3.14
C LEU A 36 1.37 -9.54 -2.37
N ASP A 37 0.08 -9.62 -2.74
CA ASP A 37 -0.81 -10.65 -2.20
C ASP A 37 -0.74 -11.96 -3.03
N SER A 38 -1.40 -13.01 -2.55
CA SER A 38 -1.50 -14.29 -3.26
C SER A 38 -2.32 -14.23 -4.56
N SER A 39 -3.01 -13.13 -4.82
CA SER A 39 -3.79 -12.88 -6.04
C SER A 39 -3.01 -12.09 -7.09
N ASN A 40 -1.71 -11.84 -6.86
CA ASN A 40 -0.87 -10.99 -7.69
C ASN A 40 -1.35 -9.53 -7.77
N THR A 41 -1.88 -9.01 -6.67
CA THR A 41 -2.10 -7.57 -6.48
C THR A 41 -0.85 -6.97 -5.84
N LEU A 42 -0.21 -6.03 -6.53
CA LEU A 42 0.90 -5.22 -6.04
C LEU A 42 0.36 -3.98 -5.33
N TYR A 43 0.71 -3.83 -4.06
CA TYR A 43 0.43 -2.66 -3.25
C TYR A 43 1.69 -1.82 -3.17
N VAL A 44 1.57 -0.51 -3.37
CA VAL A 44 2.69 0.42 -3.39
C VAL A 44 2.39 1.59 -2.45
N ALA A 45 3.28 1.83 -1.50
CA ALA A 45 3.26 3.03 -0.68
C ALA A 45 3.78 4.21 -1.52
N ASP A 46 2.85 5.05 -1.96
CA ASP A 46 3.07 6.18 -2.87
C ASP A 46 3.37 7.44 -2.04
N TRP A 47 4.60 7.49 -1.51
CA TRP A 47 5.05 8.37 -0.42
C TRP A 47 4.62 9.83 -0.58
N TYR A 48 4.97 10.48 -1.69
CA TYR A 48 4.67 11.91 -1.87
C TYR A 48 3.21 12.18 -2.20
N ASN A 49 2.46 11.16 -2.60
CA ASN A 49 1.02 11.23 -2.81
C ASN A 49 0.22 10.74 -1.59
N ASN A 50 0.84 10.53 -0.43
CA ASN A 50 0.14 10.24 0.83
C ASN A 50 -0.95 9.16 0.72
N ARG A 51 -0.68 8.12 -0.06
CA ARG A 51 -1.65 7.05 -0.37
C ARG A 51 -0.96 5.72 -0.55
N VAL A 52 -1.75 4.66 -0.49
CA VAL A 52 -1.36 3.33 -0.98
C VAL A 52 -2.17 3.06 -2.24
N GLN A 53 -1.47 2.67 -3.29
CA GLN A 53 -2.07 2.29 -4.56
C GLN A 53 -1.93 0.77 -4.78
N ALA A 54 -2.96 0.14 -5.31
CA ALA A 54 -2.97 -1.27 -5.67
C ALA A 54 -3.09 -1.46 -7.20
N TRP A 55 -2.30 -2.37 -7.76
CA TRP A 55 -2.37 -2.83 -9.16
C TRP A 55 -2.50 -4.34 -9.20
N LEU A 56 -3.46 -4.84 -9.97
CA LEU A 56 -3.34 -6.22 -10.47
C LEU A 56 -2.14 -6.27 -11.42
N LEU A 57 -1.24 -7.25 -11.29
CA LEU A 57 -0.08 -7.35 -12.18
C LEU A 57 -0.53 -7.40 -13.66
N GLY A 58 0.00 -6.48 -14.46
CA GLY A 58 -0.37 -6.30 -15.88
C GLY A 58 -1.45 -5.25 -16.14
N ALA A 59 -2.08 -4.68 -15.11
CA ALA A 59 -3.02 -3.57 -15.28
C ALA A 59 -2.33 -2.25 -15.66
N SER A 60 -3.00 -1.41 -16.46
CA SER A 60 -2.49 -0.10 -16.87
C SER A 60 -2.68 1.00 -15.82
N THR A 61 -3.58 0.79 -14.86
CA THR A 61 -3.98 1.75 -13.83
C THR A 61 -4.17 1.03 -12.50
N GLY A 62 -3.87 1.72 -11.41
CA GLY A 62 -4.08 1.24 -10.06
C GLY A 62 -5.29 1.90 -9.41
N MET A 63 -5.54 1.50 -8.17
CA MET A 63 -6.61 2.00 -7.32
C MET A 63 -6.06 2.46 -5.98
N THR A 64 -6.51 3.62 -5.49
CA THR A 64 -6.22 4.02 -4.11
C THR A 64 -6.96 3.09 -3.16
N VAL A 65 -6.22 2.39 -2.30
CA VAL A 65 -6.77 1.44 -1.31
C VAL A 65 -6.55 1.89 0.15
N ALA A 66 -5.71 2.89 0.37
CA ALA A 66 -5.62 3.62 1.64
C ALA A 66 -5.13 5.05 1.41
N GLY A 67 -5.52 5.96 2.30
CA GLY A 67 -5.32 7.40 2.12
C GLY A 67 -6.35 8.03 1.18
N ASP A 68 -6.20 9.33 0.95
CA ASP A 68 -7.10 10.08 0.09
C ASP A 68 -6.64 10.04 -1.38
N ALA A 69 -7.59 9.94 -2.32
CA ALA A 69 -7.27 9.81 -3.74
C ALA A 69 -6.65 11.07 -4.34
N SER A 70 -6.89 12.26 -3.76
CA SER A 70 -6.21 13.50 -4.18
C SER A 70 -4.72 13.51 -3.82
N GLY A 71 -4.32 12.65 -2.89
CA GLY A 71 -2.97 12.55 -2.34
C GLY A 71 -2.63 13.63 -1.31
N THR A 72 -3.65 14.29 -0.75
CA THR A 72 -3.48 15.26 0.33
C THR A 72 -3.11 14.54 1.64
N PRO A 73 -2.09 15.01 2.39
CA PRO A 73 -1.76 14.43 3.69
C PRO A 73 -2.82 14.78 4.75
N GLY A 74 -3.00 13.91 5.74
CA GLY A 74 -3.87 14.16 6.87
C GLY A 74 -3.73 13.13 7.98
N SER A 75 -4.32 13.41 9.14
CA SER A 75 -4.24 12.55 10.33
C SER A 75 -5.53 11.80 10.65
N ASP A 76 -6.64 12.14 9.98
CA ASP A 76 -7.91 11.44 10.16
C ASP A 76 -7.81 9.98 9.69
N SER A 77 -8.81 9.17 10.02
CA SER A 77 -8.78 7.71 9.79
C SER A 77 -8.69 7.33 8.31
N ASN A 78 -9.19 8.16 7.40
CA ASN A 78 -9.14 7.95 5.95
C ASN A 78 -7.92 8.60 5.27
N TYR A 79 -7.07 9.30 6.02
CA TYR A 79 -5.86 9.95 5.49
C TYR A 79 -4.59 9.23 5.93
N LEU A 80 -3.53 9.45 5.16
CA LEU A 80 -2.16 9.09 5.47
C LEU A 80 -1.29 10.34 5.39
N ASN A 81 -0.07 10.25 5.90
CA ASN A 81 0.95 11.27 5.80
C ASN A 81 2.30 10.59 5.55
N THR A 82 2.73 10.60 4.28
CA THR A 82 3.97 9.98 3.78
C THR A 82 4.15 8.52 4.23
N PRO A 83 3.33 7.59 3.72
CA PRO A 83 3.44 6.18 4.08
C PRO A 83 4.76 5.60 3.56
N ALA A 84 5.55 4.98 4.45
CA ALA A 84 6.84 4.37 4.10
C ALA A 84 6.67 3.03 3.39
N ASP A 85 5.74 2.23 3.89
CA ASP A 85 5.60 0.84 3.50
C ASP A 85 4.18 0.34 3.72
N VAL A 86 3.87 -0.76 3.05
CA VAL A 86 2.59 -1.47 3.14
C VAL A 86 2.84 -2.97 3.25
N ALA A 87 2.13 -3.63 4.16
CA ALA A 87 2.01 -5.09 4.22
C ALA A 87 0.57 -5.51 3.97
N VAL A 88 0.35 -6.70 3.42
CA VAL A 88 -0.97 -7.28 3.15
C VAL A 88 -1.07 -8.68 3.74
N ASP A 89 -2.19 -8.99 4.40
CA ASP A 89 -2.47 -10.33 4.91
C ASP A 89 -3.24 -11.22 3.90
N SER A 90 -3.45 -12.49 4.25
CA SER A 90 -4.17 -13.44 3.38
C SER A 90 -5.65 -13.11 3.16
N ASN A 91 -6.22 -12.20 3.95
CA ASN A 91 -7.60 -11.73 3.79
C ASN A 91 -7.68 -10.47 2.92
N GLY A 92 -6.53 -9.93 2.49
CA GLY A 92 -6.44 -8.69 1.74
C GLY A 92 -6.54 -7.44 2.61
N ASN A 93 -6.40 -7.57 3.93
CA ASN A 93 -6.27 -6.40 4.80
C ASN A 93 -4.87 -5.83 4.69
N ILE A 94 -4.76 -4.51 4.75
CA ILE A 94 -3.48 -3.82 4.60
C ILE A 94 -3.07 -3.11 5.89
N TYR A 95 -1.76 -3.10 6.12
CA TYR A 95 -1.09 -2.47 7.23
C TYR A 95 -0.12 -1.44 6.66
N VAL A 96 -0.28 -0.18 7.04
CA VAL A 96 0.47 0.93 6.46
C VAL A 96 1.32 1.60 7.54
N ALA A 97 2.62 1.72 7.25
CA ALA A 97 3.55 2.51 8.06
C ALA A 97 3.36 4.00 7.75
N ASP A 98 2.41 4.63 8.45
CA ASP A 98 2.00 6.03 8.28
C ASP A 98 2.98 6.97 8.99
N THR A 99 4.11 7.22 8.34
CA THR A 99 5.38 7.58 9.00
C THR A 99 5.33 8.93 9.69
N TYR A 100 4.78 9.95 9.03
CA TYR A 100 4.72 11.30 9.61
C TYR A 100 3.50 11.52 10.51
N ASN A 101 2.58 10.56 10.56
CA ASN A 101 1.57 10.48 11.62
C ASN A 101 2.05 9.61 12.80
N HIS A 102 3.27 9.07 12.74
CA HIS A 102 3.90 8.26 13.79
C HIS A 102 3.04 7.06 14.23
N ARG A 103 2.34 6.45 13.27
CA ARG A 103 1.40 5.37 13.56
C ARG A 103 1.48 4.23 12.54
N VAL A 104 0.94 3.09 12.94
CA VAL A 104 0.58 2.03 11.99
C VAL A 104 -0.92 2.03 11.86
N GLN A 105 -1.41 2.07 10.63
CA GLN A 105 -2.83 2.00 10.32
C GLN A 105 -3.17 0.66 9.68
N PHE A 106 -4.32 0.12 10.06
CA PHE A 106 -4.93 -1.06 9.45
C PHE A 106 -6.14 -0.64 8.64
N TRP A 107 -6.22 -1.09 7.40
CA TRP A 107 -7.45 -1.06 6.61
C TRP A 107 -7.92 -2.49 6.40
N ALA A 108 -9.15 -2.77 6.82
CA ALA A 108 -9.84 -3.95 6.36
C ALA A 108 -10.02 -3.86 4.83
N ARG A 109 -10.04 -5.00 4.16
CA ARG A 109 -10.29 -5.06 2.72
C ARG A 109 -11.53 -4.25 2.35
N ASP A 110 -11.42 -3.41 1.33
CA ASP A 110 -12.47 -2.53 0.80
C ASP A 110 -13.00 -1.46 1.79
N ALA A 111 -12.36 -1.25 2.94
CA ALA A 111 -12.74 -0.21 3.88
C ALA A 111 -12.36 1.19 3.35
N SER A 112 -13.24 2.16 3.58
CA SER A 112 -12.99 3.57 3.21
C SER A 112 -12.10 4.33 4.22
N ALA A 113 -11.88 3.76 5.41
CA ALA A 113 -11.11 4.37 6.48
C ALA A 113 -10.36 3.31 7.29
N GLY A 114 -9.21 3.69 7.83
CA GLY A 114 -8.33 2.84 8.60
C GLY A 114 -8.54 2.98 10.10
N THR A 115 -7.99 2.03 10.83
CA THR A 115 -7.93 2.04 12.29
C THR A 115 -6.47 2.14 12.70
N THR A 116 -6.14 3.05 13.62
CA THR A 116 -4.79 3.10 14.17
C THR A 116 -4.57 1.90 15.08
N ILE A 117 -3.51 1.13 14.83
CA ILE A 117 -3.24 -0.13 15.53
C ILE A 117 -1.98 -0.08 16.40
N ALA A 118 -1.08 0.85 16.11
CA ALA A 118 0.12 1.15 16.90
C ALA A 118 0.46 2.64 16.76
N GLY A 119 1.18 3.19 17.75
CA GLY A 119 1.57 4.62 17.77
C GLY A 119 0.70 5.53 18.64
N THR A 120 -0.31 5.00 19.35
CA THR A 120 -1.19 5.78 20.24
C THR A 120 -0.66 5.93 21.67
N GLY A 121 0.48 5.30 21.99
CA GLY A 121 0.95 5.12 23.37
C GLY A 121 0.12 4.12 24.20
N LYS A 122 -0.91 3.50 23.62
CA LYS A 122 -1.71 2.43 24.24
C LYS A 122 -1.52 1.13 23.47
N HIS A 123 -1.39 0.01 24.18
CA HIS A 123 -1.30 -1.32 23.56
C HIS A 123 -2.70 -1.73 23.09
N ILE A 124 -2.92 -1.73 21.78
CA ILE A 124 -4.20 -2.13 21.16
C ILE A 124 -4.09 -3.61 20.84
N TYR A 125 -4.73 -4.46 21.63
CA TYR A 125 -4.85 -5.88 21.31
C TYR A 125 -6.00 -6.08 20.33
N PHE A 126 -5.72 -6.62 19.14
CA PHE A 126 -6.76 -7.23 18.32
C PHE A 126 -7.25 -8.47 19.05
N GLN A 127 -8.44 -8.41 19.64
CA GLN A 127 -9.15 -9.63 19.95
C GLN A 127 -9.46 -10.28 18.60
N LYS A 128 -8.70 -11.33 18.24
CA LYS A 128 -9.16 -12.28 17.24
C LYS A 128 -10.41 -12.93 17.81
N THR A 129 -11.57 -12.39 17.50
CA THR A 129 -12.82 -13.15 17.64
C THR A 129 -12.77 -14.22 16.55
N TYR A 130 -12.24 -15.39 16.89
CA TYR A 130 -12.51 -16.59 16.12
C TYR A 130 -14.00 -16.86 16.29
N LEU A 131 -14.78 -16.62 15.23
CA LEU A 131 -16.11 -17.21 15.05
C LEU A 131 -15.97 -18.45 14.16
#